data_AF-A0A8J4FLK1-F1
#
_entry.id   AF-A0A8J4FLK1-F1
#
_cell.length_a   1.000
_cell.length_b   1.000
_cell.length_c   1.000
_cell.angle_alpha   90.00
_cell.angle_beta   90.00
_cell.angle_gamma   90.00
#
_symmetry.space_group_name_H-M   'P 1'
#
loop_
_entity.id
_entity.type
_entity.pdbx_description
1 polymer ?
#
loop_
_entity_poly.entity_id
_entity_poly.type
_entity_poly.pdbx_seq_one_letter_code
_entity_poly.pdbx_strand_id
1 'polypeptide(L)'
;VSFMHLSRALGKIESSVSQAQTAYRVVLENYGHNPKLVRLYGKFLQTIKNDPWRASEYFAEADRLEEIKNGDARGPLLPDGTPLGRMDEMATAVLVTNASAEIQM
;
A
#
# COMPACT_ATOMS: atom_id res chain seq x y z
N VAL A 1 -17.77 -26.93 26.67
CA VAL A 1 -18.09 -25.80 25.76
C VAL A 1 -19.32 -26.20 24.96
N SER A 2 -20.41 -25.41 24.95
CA SER A 2 -21.63 -25.75 24.20
C SER A 2 -21.48 -25.38 22.72
N PHE A 3 -22.02 -26.20 21.82
CA PHE A 3 -22.08 -25.94 20.38
C PHE A 3 -22.65 -24.55 20.06
N MET A 4 -23.67 -24.11 20.81
CA MET A 4 -24.27 -22.78 20.67
C MET A 4 -23.28 -21.64 20.92
N HIS A 5 -22.36 -21.81 21.88
CA HIS A 5 -21.33 -20.80 22.16
C HIS A 5 -20.27 -20.76 21.05
N LEU A 6 -19.86 -21.92 20.52
CA LEU A 6 -18.91 -22.00 19.41
C LEU A 6 -19.50 -21.41 18.12
N SER A 7 -20.76 -21.74 17.79
CA SER A 7 -21.45 -21.19 16.63
C SER A 7 -21.57 -19.66 16.68
N ARG A 8 -21.92 -19.10 17.86
CA ARG A 8 -21.98 -17.64 18.04
C ARG A 8 -20.60 -16.99 17.94
N ALA A 9 -19.56 -17.62 18.49
CA ALA A 9 -18.20 -17.11 18.38
C ALA A 9 -17.70 -17.13 16.93
N LEU A 10 -17.98 -18.21 16.18
CA LEU A 10 -17.66 -18.32 14.77
C LEU A 10 -18.35 -17.23 13.94
N GLY A 11 -19.64 -16.99 14.16
CA GLY A 11 -20.36 -15.94 13.44
C GLY A 11 -19.79 -14.52 13.69
N LYS A 12 -19.25 -14.26 14.88
CA LYS A 12 -18.53 -12.99 15.16
C LYS A 12 -17.22 -12.90 14.39
N ILE A 13 -16.48 -14.00 14.28
CA ILE A 13 -15.23 -14.06 13.51
C ILE A 13 -15.53 -13.80 12.04
N GLU A 14 -16.51 -14.49 11.45
CA GLU A 14 -16.90 -14.31 10.05
C GLU A 14 -17.34 -12.87 9.76
N SER A 15 -18.13 -12.27 10.65
CA SER A 15 -18.54 -10.86 10.53
C SER A 15 -17.32 -9.92 10.55
N SER A 16 -16.37 -10.16 11.45
CA SER A 16 -15.15 -9.36 11.55
C SER A 16 -14.26 -9.49 10.30
N VAL A 17 -14.12 -10.70 9.75
CA VAL A 17 -13.38 -10.94 8.50
C VAL A 17 -14.03 -10.19 7.33
N SER A 18 -15.36 -10.20 7.24
CA SER A 18 -16.11 -9.47 6.20
C SER A 18 -15.91 -7.95 6.30
N GLN A 19 -15.97 -7.40 7.52
CA GLN A 19 -15.70 -5.97 7.75
C GLN A 19 -14.27 -5.59 7.38
N ALA A 20 -13.28 -6.40 7.79
CA ALA A 20 -11.88 -6.17 7.44
C ALA A 20 -11.66 -6.17 5.92
N GLN A 21 -12.29 -7.11 5.19
CA GLN A 21 -12.20 -7.15 3.72
C GLN A 21 -12.80 -5.89 3.07
N THR A 22 -13.90 -5.38 3.59
CA THR A 22 -14.50 -4.13 3.09
C THR A 22 -13.59 -2.93 3.36
N ALA A 23 -13.02 -2.83 4.56
CA ALA A 23 -12.06 -1.78 4.89
C ALA A 23 -10.83 -1.81 3.98
N TYR A 24 -10.24 -3.00 3.75
CA TYR A 24 -9.12 -3.13 2.84
C TYR A 24 -9.47 -2.72 1.40
N ARG A 25 -10.67 -3.05 0.90
CA ARG A 25 -11.10 -2.61 -0.43
C ARG A 25 -11.18 -1.09 -0.54
N VAL A 26 -11.82 -0.43 0.43
CA VAL A 26 -11.91 1.05 0.45
C VAL A 26 -10.52 1.67 0.49
N VAL A 27 -9.60 1.12 1.30
CA VAL A 27 -8.22 1.62 1.37
C VAL A 27 -7.48 1.41 0.04
N LEU A 28 -7.67 0.27 -0.63
CA LEU A 28 -7.04 -0.01 -1.92
C LEU A 28 -7.63 0.82 -3.06
N GLU A 29 -8.91 1.19 -3.00
CA GLU A 29 -9.51 2.11 -3.97
C GLU A 29 -8.91 3.51 -3.89
N ASN A 30 -8.59 3.98 -2.67
CA ASN A 30 -8.02 5.31 -2.44
C ASN A 30 -6.49 5.34 -2.52
N TYR A 31 -5.82 4.25 -2.15
CA TYR A 31 -4.35 4.17 -2.01
C TYR A 31 -3.76 2.97 -2.74
N GLY A 32 -4.35 2.58 -3.87
CA GLY A 32 -3.95 1.41 -4.67
C GLY A 32 -2.51 1.48 -5.20
N HIS A 33 -1.91 2.67 -5.25
CA HIS A 33 -0.52 2.87 -5.67
C HIS A 33 0.52 2.57 -4.59
N ASN A 34 0.12 2.31 -3.35
CA ASN A 34 1.06 2.02 -2.27
C ASN A 34 1.40 0.51 -2.19
N PRO A 35 2.62 0.09 -2.56
CA PRO A 35 3.00 -1.32 -2.59
C PRO A 35 2.88 -2.00 -1.21
N LYS A 36 3.10 -1.28 -0.11
CA LYS A 36 2.99 -1.83 1.24
C LYS A 36 1.55 -2.20 1.60
N LEU A 37 0.57 -1.40 1.15
CA LEU A 37 -0.85 -1.66 1.41
C LEU A 37 -1.35 -2.85 0.59
N VAL A 38 -0.96 -2.92 -0.68
CA VAL A 38 -1.26 -4.05 -1.56
C VAL A 38 -0.68 -5.36 -0.99
N ARG A 39 0.56 -5.31 -0.51
CA ARG A 39 1.21 -6.46 0.15
C ARG A 39 0.52 -6.86 1.45
N LEU A 40 0.06 -5.90 2.25
CA LEU A 40 -0.67 -6.16 3.48
C LEU A 40 -2.01 -6.87 3.20
N TYR A 41 -2.71 -6.47 2.14
CA TYR A 41 -3.94 -7.14 1.73
C TYR A 41 -3.66 -8.58 1.25
N GLY A 42 -2.58 -8.82 0.50
CA GLY A 42 -2.14 -10.18 0.15
C GLY A 42 -1.92 -11.07 1.39
N LYS A 43 -1.29 -10.53 2.45
CA LYS A 43 -1.13 -11.26 3.72
C LYS A 43 -2.47 -11.56 4.38
N PHE A 44 -3.43 -10.63 4.37
CA PHE A 44 -4.78 -10.87 4.91
C PHE A 44 -5.49 -12.01 4.16
N LEU A 45 -5.42 -12.01 2.83
CA LEU A 45 -6.01 -13.08 2.02
C LEU A 45 -5.39 -14.45 2.33
N GLN A 46 -4.06 -14.51 2.44
CA GLN A 46 -3.35 -15.75 2.74
C GLN A 46 -3.63 -16.27 4.15
N THR A 47 -3.53 -15.41 5.16
CA THR A 47 -3.53 -15.82 6.58
C THR A 47 -4.91 -15.91 7.20
N ILE A 48 -5.84 -15.04 6.80
CA ILE A 48 -7.18 -14.96 7.39
C ILE A 48 -8.21 -15.64 6.50
N LYS A 49 -8.19 -15.35 5.19
CA LYS A 49 -9.14 -15.96 4.24
C LYS A 49 -8.69 -17.31 3.70
N ASN A 50 -7.44 -17.70 3.95
CA ASN A 50 -6.83 -18.93 3.46
C ASN A 50 -6.93 -19.06 1.93
N ASP A 51 -6.73 -17.94 1.22
CA ASP A 51 -6.76 -17.86 -0.24
C ASP A 51 -5.34 -17.54 -0.78
N PRO A 52 -4.47 -18.55 -0.92
CA PRO A 52 -3.09 -18.35 -1.34
C PRO A 52 -2.98 -17.93 -2.81
N TRP A 53 -3.96 -18.28 -3.64
CA TRP A 53 -3.92 -17.98 -5.07
C TRP A 53 -4.09 -16.49 -5.32
N ARG A 54 -5.15 -15.90 -4.74
CA ARG A 54 -5.37 -14.45 -4.86
C ARG A 54 -4.30 -13.67 -4.13
N ALA A 55 -3.82 -14.15 -2.98
CA ALA A 55 -2.70 -13.53 -2.28
C ALA A 55 -1.45 -13.41 -3.17
N SER A 56 -1.13 -14.44 -3.97
CA SER A 56 -0.01 -14.42 -4.90
C SER A 56 -0.16 -13.32 -5.96
N GLU A 57 -1.37 -13.08 -6.47
CA GLU A 57 -1.64 -12.01 -7.43
C GLU A 57 -1.35 -10.63 -6.81
N TYR A 58 -1.83 -10.40 -5.58
CA TYR A 58 -1.57 -9.15 -4.85
C TYR A 58 -0.10 -8.99 -4.46
N PHE A 59 0.63 -10.07 -4.20
CA PHE A 59 2.08 -9.99 -3.98
C PHE A 59 2.83 -9.60 -5.24
N ALA A 60 2.51 -10.22 -6.38
CA ALA A 60 3.11 -9.84 -7.66
C ALA A 60 2.79 -8.38 -8.03
N GLU A 61 1.58 -7.92 -7.73
CA GLU A 61 1.21 -6.52 -7.97
C GLU A 61 1.94 -5.56 -7.03
N ALA A 62 2.12 -5.93 -5.77
CA ALA A 62 2.91 -5.14 -4.83
C ALA A 62 4.38 -5.04 -5.27
N ASP A 63 4.97 -6.14 -5.76
CA ASP A 63 6.34 -6.16 -6.27
C ASP A 63 6.47 -5.26 -7.51
N ARG A 64 5.49 -5.28 -8.43
CA ARG A 64 5.45 -4.37 -9.59
C ARG A 64 5.36 -2.90 -9.18
N LEU A 65 4.47 -2.56 -8.25
CA LEU A 65 4.34 -1.20 -7.73
C LEU A 65 5.60 -0.72 -7.02
N GLU A 66 6.30 -1.63 -6.34
CA GLU A 66 7.58 -1.34 -5.70
C GLU A 66 8.70 -1.10 -6.73
N GLU A 67 8.73 -1.86 -7.82
CA GLU A 67 9.65 -1.61 -8.95
C GLU A 67 9.39 -0.25 -9.61
N ILE A 68 8.13 0.11 -9.85
CA ILE A 68 7.75 1.42 -10.42
C ILE A 68 8.19 2.54 -9.47
N LYS A 69 7.85 2.43 -8.18
CA LYS A 69 8.24 3.42 -7.17
C LYS A 69 9.76 3.57 -7.05
N ASN A 70 10.50 2.46 -7.10
CA ASN A 70 11.96 2.49 -7.04
C ASN A 70 12.59 2.99 -8.36
N GLY A 71 11.92 2.81 -9.48
CA GLY A 71 12.26 3.40 -10.78
C GLY A 71 12.15 4.92 -10.77
N ASP A 72 11.08 5.46 -10.20
CA ASP A 72 10.87 6.91 -10.04
C ASP A 72 11.84 7.55 -9.03
N ALA A 73 12.32 6.76 -8.06
CA ALA A 73 13.37 7.19 -7.13
C ALA A 73 14.76 7.35 -7.78
N ARG A 74 14.91 7.09 -9.10
CA ARG A 74 16.10 7.43 -9.89
C ARG A 74 15.98 8.80 -10.59
N GLY A 75 14.96 9.59 -10.26
CA GLY A 75 14.87 11.00 -10.67
C GLY A 75 16.03 11.85 -10.13
N PRO A 76 16.16 13.11 -10.57
CA PRO A 76 17.25 13.98 -10.14
C PRO A 76 17.33 14.03 -8.62
N LEU A 77 18.55 13.93 -8.08
CA LEU A 77 18.79 14.02 -6.65
C LEU A 77 18.86 15.49 -6.26
N LEU A 78 18.30 15.83 -5.10
CA LEU A 78 18.52 17.10 -4.43
C LEU A 78 20.01 17.24 -4.05
N PRO A 79 20.50 18.46 -3.75
CA PRO A 79 21.88 18.70 -3.33
C PRO A 79 22.32 17.92 -2.09
N ASP A 80 21.37 17.44 -1.28
CA ASP A 80 21.56 16.61 -0.09
C ASP A 80 21.56 15.09 -0.39
N GLY A 81 21.39 14.71 -1.67
CA GLY A 81 21.33 13.32 -2.12
C GLY A 81 19.96 12.66 -2.01
N THR A 82 18.91 13.39 -1.61
CA THR A 82 17.56 12.83 -1.55
C THR A 82 16.92 12.79 -2.94
N PRO A 83 16.29 11.67 -3.34
CA PRO A 83 15.60 11.60 -4.64
C PRO A 83 14.36 12.49 -4.67
N LEU A 84 14.20 13.31 -5.72
CA LEU A 84 12.98 14.12 -5.93
C LEU A 84 11.69 13.27 -5.87
N GLY A 85 11.74 12.01 -6.30
CA GLY A 85 10.61 11.06 -6.20
C GLY A 85 10.18 10.69 -4.77
N ARG A 86 10.92 11.13 -3.73
CA ARG A 86 10.53 11.00 -2.31
C ARG A 86 9.96 12.29 -1.72
N MET A 87 9.81 13.37 -2.51
CA MET A 87 9.25 14.64 -2.04
C MET A 87 7.79 14.51 -1.58
N ASP A 88 6.99 13.63 -2.18
CA ASP A 88 5.57 13.43 -1.81
C ASP A 88 5.40 12.83 -0.39
N GLU A 89 6.48 12.23 0.15
CA GLU A 89 6.52 11.69 1.52
C GLU A 89 7.13 12.68 2.54
N MET A 90 7.58 13.88 2.11
CA MET A 90 8.22 14.88 2.97
C MET A 90 7.37 16.16 3.10
N ALA A 91 7.24 16.68 4.32
CA ALA A 91 6.54 17.94 4.62
C ALA A 91 7.37 19.20 4.25
N THR A 92 8.30 19.10 3.30
CA THR A 92 9.23 20.18 2.93
C THR A 92 9.26 20.30 1.41
N ALA A 93 8.83 21.44 0.89
CA ALA A 93 8.92 21.77 -0.52
C ALA A 93 10.28 22.41 -0.82
N VAL A 94 10.99 21.90 -1.82
CA VAL A 94 12.21 22.51 -2.34
C VAL A 94 11.92 23.09 -3.72
N LEU A 95 12.11 24.40 -3.88
CA LEU A 95 11.98 25.11 -5.14
C LEU A 95 13.37 25.25 -5.77
N VAL A 96 13.56 24.69 -6.97
CA VAL A 96 14.80 24.88 -7.75
C VAL A 96 14.57 25.97 -8.79
N THR A 97 15.35 27.05 -8.71
CA THR A 97 15.37 28.12 -9.70
C THR A 97 16.71 28.14 -10.44
N ASN A 98 16.68 28.44 -11.75
CA ASN A 98 17.91 28.74 -12.47
C ASN A 98 18.45 30.14 -12.10
N ALA A 99 19.67 30.48 -12.53
CA ALA A 99 20.26 31.81 -12.27
C ALA A 99 19.46 32.98 -12.88
N SER A 100 18.50 32.68 -13.76
CA SER A 100 17.55 33.61 -14.38
C SER A 100 16.19 33.64 -13.67
N ALA A 101 16.04 32.97 -12.52
CA ALA A 101 14.82 32.86 -11.73
C ALA A 101 13.61 32.21 -12.46
N GLU A 102 13.84 31.43 -13.49
CA GLU A 102 12.79 30.64 -14.14
C GLU A 102 12.54 29.36 -13.35
N ILE A 103 11.26 29.05 -13.15
CA ILE A 103 10.79 27.84 -12.47
C ILE A 103 10.80 26.71 -13.52
N GLN A 104 11.68 25.72 -13.36
CA GLN A 104 11.57 24.46 -14.10
C GLN A 104 10.60 23.55 -13.34
N MET A 105 9.40 23.37 -13.91
CA MET A 105 8.47 22.31 -13.54
C MET A 105 8.77 21.04 -14.34
#